data_AF-A0A942WV93-F1
#
_entry.id   AF-A0A942WV93-F1
#
_cell.length_a   1.000
_cell.length_b   1.000
_cell.length_c   1.000
_cell.angle_alpha   90.00
_cell.angle_beta   90.00
_cell.angle_gamma   90.00
#
_symmetry.space_group_name_H-M   'P 1'
#
loop_
_entity.id
_entity.type
_entity.pdbx_description
1 polymer ?
#
loop_
_entity_poly.entity_id
_entity_poly.type
_entity_poly.pdbx_seq_one_letter_code
_entity_poly.pdbx_strand_id
1 'polypeptide(L)'
;MDIKYKNMDDNELLEAFKKEYTRLNYPTMYVFNKDRNKEFPCTGYLEKRLNFNWNSLLEKCDFKLHYINNKDMQYYKEKILQLTEQLEHTPTKLEIEKNVGSISTICKAFNVDTYNNVLEALDLEKNLKSKQEFTREELKAYYMDLSSKLGHPATAEECKEKINYIYKEFNGSLANIRKECGYYKNFNYRDLKYSNKELDKFLIIIYKKYKRIPTTKELETELKNNKYCSKGTLFIRYNTNKIEELFKKALEYNYFRNNKYAKNKIVDLYEVGEEVNNIATLVKTNRTTIYNVLRAKGININRKQEATRRRFKAIELYKAGMSLREIDNILYKGNRRAEGIIYKHLKSN
;
A
#
# COMPACT_ATOMS: atom_id res chain seq x y z
N MET A 1 -15.03 -53.50 8.59
CA MET A 1 -15.86 -53.60 9.81
C MET A 1 -16.52 -54.95 9.75
N ASP A 2 -16.41 -55.72 10.83
CA ASP A 2 -16.78 -57.13 10.82
C ASP A 2 -18.31 -57.32 10.73
N ILE A 3 -18.77 -58.31 9.96
CA ILE A 3 -20.19 -58.58 9.66
C ILE A 3 -20.97 -58.86 10.95
N LYS A 4 -20.27 -59.40 11.95
CA LYS A 4 -20.79 -59.78 13.26
C LYS A 4 -21.56 -58.65 13.97
N TYR A 5 -21.01 -57.44 14.03
CA TYR A 5 -21.61 -56.33 14.79
C TYR A 5 -22.72 -55.59 14.02
N LYS A 6 -22.84 -55.84 12.72
CA LYS A 6 -23.90 -55.26 11.90
C LYS A 6 -25.24 -55.95 12.16
N ASN A 7 -25.21 -57.25 12.44
CA ASN A 7 -26.41 -58.09 12.60
C ASN A 7 -26.85 -58.27 14.06
N MET A 8 -26.03 -57.86 15.04
CA MET A 8 -26.43 -57.82 16.45
C MET A 8 -27.62 -56.88 16.65
N ASP A 9 -28.47 -57.15 17.63
CA ASP A 9 -29.43 -56.15 18.10
C ASP A 9 -28.75 -55.07 18.97
N ASP A 10 -29.49 -54.02 19.32
CA ASP A 10 -28.92 -52.88 20.04
C ASP A 10 -28.53 -53.24 21.49
N ASN A 11 -29.21 -54.20 22.13
CA ASN A 11 -28.86 -54.67 23.47
C ASN A 11 -27.60 -55.53 23.44
N GLU A 12 -27.48 -56.44 22.47
CA GLU A 12 -26.29 -57.24 22.23
C GLU A 12 -25.07 -56.35 21.94
N LEU A 13 -25.26 -55.28 21.18
CA LEU A 13 -24.22 -54.32 20.87
C LEU A 13 -23.79 -53.51 22.11
N LEU A 14 -24.74 -53.12 22.98
CA LEU A 14 -24.44 -52.47 24.26
C LEU A 14 -23.67 -53.40 25.20
N GLU A 15 -24.03 -54.68 25.29
CA GLU A 15 -23.29 -55.65 26.10
C GLU A 15 -21.88 -55.93 25.54
N ALA A 16 -21.74 -55.97 24.22
CA ALA A 16 -20.43 -56.06 23.58
C ALA A 16 -19.58 -54.81 23.85
N PHE A 17 -20.19 -53.61 23.84
CA PHE A 17 -19.53 -52.37 24.23
C PHE A 17 -19.08 -52.39 25.70
N LYS A 18 -19.93 -52.83 26.64
CA LYS A 18 -19.58 -52.97 28.06
C LYS A 18 -18.32 -53.81 28.25
N LYS A 19 -18.29 -54.99 27.64
CA LYS A 19 -17.14 -55.91 27.71
C LYS A 19 -15.86 -55.26 27.21
N GLU A 20 -15.94 -54.60 26.05
CA GLU A 20 -14.77 -53.96 25.43
C GLU A 20 -14.30 -52.72 26.21
N TYR A 21 -15.24 -51.94 26.74
CA TYR A 21 -14.96 -50.77 27.57
C TYR A 21 -14.28 -51.15 28.89
N THR A 22 -14.76 -52.21 29.54
CA THR A 22 -14.14 -52.77 30.75
C THR A 22 -12.77 -53.39 30.45
N ARG A 23 -12.59 -54.08 29.31
CA ARG A 23 -11.29 -54.63 28.89
C ARG A 23 -10.20 -53.56 28.82
N LEU A 24 -10.57 -52.35 28.39
CA LEU A 24 -9.66 -51.21 28.29
C LEU A 24 -9.53 -50.39 29.58
N ASN A 25 -10.11 -50.86 30.68
CA ASN A 25 -10.08 -50.20 31.98
C ASN A 25 -10.64 -48.76 31.96
N TYR A 26 -11.87 -48.61 31.44
CA TYR A 26 -12.65 -47.36 31.48
C TYR A 26 -11.96 -46.17 30.78
N PRO A 27 -11.58 -46.32 29.50
CA PRO A 27 -10.83 -45.30 28.76
C PRO A 27 -11.66 -44.04 28.47
N THR A 28 -10.98 -42.95 28.12
CA THR A 28 -11.65 -41.81 27.45
C THR A 28 -12.09 -42.20 26.03
N MET A 29 -13.00 -41.44 25.42
CA MET A 29 -13.45 -41.70 24.03
C MET A 29 -12.30 -41.82 23.04
N TYR A 30 -11.29 -40.95 23.18
CA TYR A 30 -10.10 -40.96 22.33
C TYR A 30 -9.29 -42.26 22.51
N VAL A 31 -9.03 -42.66 23.76
CA VAL A 31 -8.30 -43.88 24.09
C VAL A 31 -9.09 -45.11 23.64
N PHE A 32 -10.41 -45.12 23.81
CA PHE A 32 -11.28 -46.19 23.31
C PHE A 32 -11.17 -46.35 21.79
N ASN A 33 -11.29 -45.25 21.03
CA ASN A 33 -11.16 -45.31 19.57
C ASN A 33 -9.76 -45.76 19.13
N LYS A 34 -8.73 -45.46 19.89
CA LYS A 34 -7.36 -45.84 19.55
C LYS A 34 -7.09 -47.32 19.85
N ASP A 35 -7.51 -47.79 21.02
CA ASP A 35 -7.04 -49.05 21.61
C ASP A 35 -8.11 -50.16 21.64
N ARG A 36 -9.34 -49.88 21.20
CA ARG A 36 -10.36 -50.93 20.96
C ARG A 36 -9.83 -52.00 20.03
N ASN A 37 -10.37 -53.21 20.18
CA ASN A 37 -10.21 -54.26 19.19
C ASN A 37 -10.59 -53.70 17.81
N LYS A 38 -9.70 -53.86 16.83
CA LYS A 38 -9.88 -53.28 15.48
C LYS A 38 -11.14 -53.79 14.79
N GLU A 39 -11.63 -54.97 15.17
CA GLU A 39 -12.88 -55.55 14.69
C GLU A 39 -14.11 -54.91 15.35
N PHE A 40 -13.95 -54.37 16.57
CA PHE A 40 -15.02 -53.70 17.29
C PHE A 40 -15.35 -52.32 16.68
N PRO A 41 -16.63 -51.93 16.60
CA PRO A 41 -17.03 -50.66 16.02
C PRO A 41 -16.40 -49.43 16.71
N CYS A 42 -16.10 -48.39 15.94
CA CYS A 42 -15.70 -47.11 16.52
C CYS A 42 -16.91 -46.39 17.15
N THR A 43 -16.62 -45.44 18.04
CA THR A 43 -17.65 -44.60 18.68
C THR A 43 -18.58 -43.94 17.67
N GLY A 44 -18.04 -43.34 16.60
CA GLY A 44 -18.88 -42.72 15.56
C GLY A 44 -19.86 -43.66 14.85
N TYR A 45 -19.61 -44.98 14.86
CA TYR A 45 -20.60 -45.97 14.40
C TYR A 45 -21.67 -46.23 15.46
N LEU A 46 -21.25 -46.45 16.71
CA LEU A 46 -22.15 -46.68 17.85
C LEU A 46 -23.10 -45.49 18.03
N GLU A 47 -22.58 -44.26 17.93
CA GLU A 47 -23.36 -43.03 18.05
C GLU A 47 -24.44 -42.93 16.98
N LYS A 48 -24.10 -43.26 15.73
CA LYS A 48 -25.06 -43.24 14.61
C LYS A 48 -26.10 -44.35 14.70
N ARG A 49 -25.69 -45.54 15.15
CA ARG A 49 -26.57 -46.72 15.20
C ARG A 49 -27.54 -46.65 16.38
N LEU A 50 -27.02 -46.36 17.57
CA LEU A 50 -27.78 -46.35 18.82
C LEU A 50 -28.42 -44.98 19.10
N ASN A 51 -28.09 -43.95 18.29
CA ASN A 51 -28.51 -42.57 18.50
C ASN A 51 -28.14 -42.02 19.89
N PHE A 52 -26.97 -42.41 20.39
CA PHE A 52 -26.42 -41.98 21.67
C PHE A 52 -25.15 -41.18 21.45
N ASN A 53 -24.86 -40.18 22.30
CA ASN A 53 -23.51 -39.65 22.39
C ASN A 53 -22.67 -40.51 23.35
N TRP A 54 -21.35 -40.31 23.39
CA TRP A 54 -20.44 -41.06 24.27
C TRP A 54 -20.89 -41.12 25.74
N ASN A 55 -21.40 -40.02 26.31
CA ASN A 55 -21.85 -40.03 27.71
C ASN A 55 -23.18 -40.77 27.88
N SER A 56 -24.13 -40.63 26.95
CA SER A 56 -25.37 -41.41 26.95
C SER A 56 -25.09 -42.91 26.80
N LEU A 57 -24.05 -43.28 26.04
CA LEU A 57 -23.61 -44.67 25.91
C LEU A 57 -23.06 -45.20 27.25
N LEU A 58 -22.27 -44.40 27.97
CA LEU A 58 -21.76 -44.77 29.29
C LEU A 58 -22.88 -44.84 30.33
N GLU A 59 -23.85 -43.93 30.28
CA GLU A 59 -25.04 -43.91 31.14
C GLU A 59 -25.88 -45.17 30.95
N LYS A 60 -26.17 -45.55 29.70
CA LYS A 60 -26.91 -46.79 29.38
C LYS A 60 -26.18 -48.06 29.78
N CYS A 61 -24.88 -47.95 30.04
CA CYS A 61 -24.05 -49.05 30.49
C CYS A 61 -23.70 -48.97 31.99
N ASP A 62 -24.36 -48.10 32.74
CA ASP A 62 -24.15 -47.88 34.18
C ASP A 62 -22.69 -47.54 34.56
N PHE A 63 -21.97 -46.89 33.64
CA PHE A 63 -20.59 -46.45 33.87
C PHE A 63 -20.53 -44.99 34.32
N LYS A 64 -19.47 -44.67 35.08
CA LYS A 64 -19.18 -43.30 35.49
C LYS A 64 -18.98 -42.42 34.26
N LEU A 65 -19.79 -41.38 34.15
CA LEU A 65 -19.74 -40.41 33.06
C LEU A 65 -18.40 -39.68 33.09
N HIS A 66 -17.79 -39.49 31.92
CA HIS A 66 -16.67 -38.55 31.80
C HIS A 66 -17.19 -37.13 32.01
N TYR A 67 -16.37 -36.27 32.61
CA TYR A 67 -16.74 -34.93 33.10
C TYR A 67 -17.70 -34.21 32.15
N ILE A 68 -18.98 -34.16 32.53
CA ILE A 68 -20.01 -33.45 31.79
C ILE A 68 -19.87 -31.98 32.20
N ASN A 69 -19.21 -31.18 31.37
CA ASN A 69 -19.22 -29.73 31.52
C ASN A 69 -20.53 -29.14 30.94
N ASN A 70 -21.68 -29.76 31.25
CA ASN A 70 -23.00 -29.26 30.86
C ASN A 70 -23.45 -28.24 31.89
N LYS A 71 -22.77 -27.10 31.89
CA LYS A 71 -23.40 -25.87 32.37
C LYS A 71 -24.57 -25.60 31.42
N ASP A 72 -25.78 -25.69 31.95
CA ASP A 72 -27.01 -25.49 31.19
C ASP A 72 -27.30 -23.99 31.02
N MET A 73 -28.40 -23.69 30.31
CA MET A 73 -28.84 -22.30 30.10
C MET A 73 -29.02 -21.57 31.44
N GLN A 74 -29.56 -22.25 32.45
CA GLN A 74 -29.88 -21.67 33.75
C GLN A 74 -28.62 -21.29 34.52
N TYR A 75 -27.59 -22.15 34.52
CA TYR A 75 -26.28 -21.84 35.08
C TYR A 75 -25.70 -20.54 34.49
N TYR A 76 -25.73 -20.41 33.16
CA TYR A 76 -25.17 -19.24 32.50
C TYR A 76 -26.01 -17.98 32.73
N LYS A 77 -27.35 -18.11 32.76
CA LYS A 77 -28.25 -17.02 33.14
C LYS A 77 -27.90 -16.45 34.51
N GLU A 78 -27.79 -17.30 35.53
CA GLU A 78 -27.48 -16.88 36.89
C GLU A 78 -26.10 -16.20 36.97
N LYS A 79 -25.09 -16.75 36.29
CA LYS A 79 -23.75 -16.17 36.29
C LYS A 79 -23.66 -14.83 35.56
N ILE A 80 -24.38 -14.67 34.45
CA ILE A 80 -24.42 -13.40 33.71
C ILE A 80 -25.13 -12.32 34.54
N LEU A 81 -26.26 -12.64 35.18
CA LEU A 81 -26.99 -11.70 36.03
C LEU A 81 -26.18 -11.30 37.27
N GLN A 82 -25.53 -12.27 37.94
CA GLN A 82 -24.61 -11.98 39.06
C GLN A 82 -23.47 -11.05 38.64
N LEU A 83 -22.88 -11.28 37.47
CA LEU A 83 -21.82 -10.42 36.96
C LEU A 83 -22.33 -9.02 36.58
N THR A 84 -23.55 -8.93 36.06
CA THR A 84 -24.19 -7.65 35.73
C THR A 84 -24.42 -6.81 36.99
N GLU A 85 -24.90 -7.44 38.07
CA GLU A 85 -25.07 -6.78 39.37
C GLU A 85 -23.73 -6.32 39.95
N GLN A 86 -22.66 -7.14 39.84
CA GLN A 86 -21.32 -6.79 40.31
C GLN A 86 -20.67 -5.64 39.53
N LEU A 87 -20.95 -5.53 38.24
CA LEU A 87 -20.37 -4.51 37.37
C LEU A 87 -21.22 -3.24 37.29
N GLU A 88 -22.47 -3.28 37.76
CA GLU A 88 -23.47 -2.22 37.59
C GLU A 88 -23.70 -1.81 36.11
N HIS A 89 -23.33 -2.67 35.16
CA HIS A 89 -23.56 -2.50 33.73
C HIS A 89 -23.65 -3.85 33.00
N THR A 90 -24.21 -3.86 31.79
CA THR A 90 -24.24 -5.09 30.98
C THR A 90 -22.81 -5.57 30.69
N PRO A 91 -22.44 -6.82 31.02
CA PRO A 91 -21.09 -7.32 30.81
C PRO A 91 -20.71 -7.39 29.32
N THR A 92 -19.50 -6.96 28.99
CA THR A 92 -18.92 -7.10 27.65
C THR A 92 -18.49 -8.54 27.37
N LYS A 93 -18.24 -8.86 26.09
CA LYS A 93 -17.72 -10.19 25.70
C LYS A 93 -16.45 -10.57 26.46
N LEU A 94 -15.54 -9.62 26.68
CA LEU A 94 -14.26 -9.87 27.36
C LEU A 94 -14.46 -10.18 28.85
N GLU A 95 -15.37 -9.46 29.51
CA GLU A 95 -15.68 -9.68 30.93
C GLU A 95 -16.36 -11.04 31.14
N ILE A 96 -17.19 -11.46 30.19
CA ILE A 96 -17.84 -12.77 30.21
C ILE A 96 -16.85 -13.91 30.01
N GLU A 97 -15.94 -13.78 29.03
CA GLU A 97 -14.92 -14.80 28.79
C GLU A 97 -13.97 -14.95 29.98
N LYS A 98 -13.73 -13.86 30.72
CA LYS A 98 -12.88 -13.86 31.92
C LYS A 98 -13.57 -14.47 33.14
N ASN A 99 -14.86 -14.22 33.34
CA ASN A 99 -15.54 -14.51 34.62
C ASN A 99 -16.58 -15.64 34.55
N VAL A 100 -17.12 -15.96 33.37
CA VAL A 100 -18.24 -16.91 33.22
C VAL A 100 -17.84 -18.11 32.37
N GLY A 101 -17.28 -17.86 31.18
CA GLY A 101 -16.86 -18.91 30.25
C GLY A 101 -16.89 -18.47 28.79
N SER A 102 -16.57 -19.41 27.89
CA SER A 102 -16.52 -19.11 26.45
C SER A 102 -17.87 -18.66 25.89
N ILE A 103 -17.86 -17.57 25.13
CA ILE A 103 -19.04 -17.05 24.42
C ILE A 103 -19.68 -18.11 23.53
N SER A 104 -18.87 -18.94 22.85
CA SER A 104 -19.42 -19.99 21.98
C SER A 104 -20.24 -21.02 22.75
N THR A 105 -19.79 -21.42 23.94
CA THR A 105 -20.51 -22.36 24.80
C THR A 105 -21.78 -21.74 25.36
N ILE A 106 -21.73 -20.46 25.75
CA ILE A 106 -22.88 -19.71 26.24
C ILE A 106 -23.93 -19.58 25.13
N CYS A 107 -23.56 -19.13 23.93
CA CYS A 107 -24.46 -19.03 22.78
C CYS A 107 -25.13 -20.38 22.46
N LYS A 108 -24.38 -21.49 22.50
CA LYS A 108 -24.93 -22.84 22.34
C LYS A 108 -25.94 -23.21 23.43
N ALA A 109 -25.66 -22.87 24.69
CA ALA A 109 -26.57 -23.16 25.80
C ALA A 109 -27.90 -22.39 25.69
N PHE A 110 -27.88 -21.18 25.12
CA PHE A 110 -29.06 -20.37 24.84
C PHE A 110 -29.71 -20.65 23.47
N ASN A 111 -29.13 -21.54 22.66
CA ASN A 111 -29.56 -21.83 21.29
C ASN A 111 -29.67 -20.56 20.41
N VAL A 112 -28.65 -19.70 20.46
CA VAL A 112 -28.58 -18.46 19.67
C VAL A 112 -27.22 -18.28 19.01
N ASP A 113 -27.15 -17.49 17.95
CA ASP A 113 -25.93 -17.33 17.16
C ASP A 113 -24.95 -16.30 17.75
N THR A 114 -25.45 -15.30 18.50
CA THR A 114 -24.62 -14.20 18.99
C THR A 114 -24.83 -13.90 20.46
N TYR A 115 -23.79 -13.36 21.10
CA TYR A 115 -23.88 -12.93 22.49
C TYR A 115 -24.91 -11.80 22.70
N ASN A 116 -25.16 -10.95 21.70
CA ASN A 116 -26.21 -9.93 21.81
C ASN A 116 -27.61 -10.54 21.84
N ASN A 117 -27.82 -11.71 21.22
CA ASN A 117 -29.08 -12.46 21.36
C ASN A 117 -29.19 -13.11 22.74
N VAL A 118 -28.06 -13.50 23.36
CA VAL A 118 -28.05 -13.96 24.77
C VAL A 118 -28.49 -12.82 25.69
N LEU A 119 -27.94 -11.62 25.50
CA LEU A 119 -28.32 -10.44 26.30
C LEU A 119 -29.80 -10.09 26.12
N GLU A 120 -30.30 -10.14 24.89
CA GLU A 120 -31.72 -9.94 24.58
C GLU A 120 -32.61 -10.98 25.24
N ALA A 121 -32.21 -12.26 25.27
CA ALA A 121 -32.93 -13.32 25.99
C ALA A 121 -32.91 -13.18 27.52
N LEU A 122 -32.04 -12.29 28.04
CA LEU A 122 -31.91 -11.96 29.46
C LEU A 122 -32.47 -10.57 29.80
N ASP A 123 -33.13 -9.90 28.85
CA ASP A 123 -33.63 -8.53 28.99
C ASP A 123 -32.53 -7.51 29.36
N LEU A 124 -31.29 -7.77 28.93
CA LEU A 124 -30.14 -6.89 29.13
C LEU A 124 -29.88 -6.02 27.88
N GLU A 125 -29.36 -4.81 28.09
CA GLU A 125 -28.99 -3.93 27.00
C GLU A 125 -27.93 -4.58 26.10
N LYS A 126 -28.18 -4.63 24.80
CA LYS A 126 -27.23 -5.21 23.83
C LYS A 126 -25.89 -4.48 23.93
N ASN A 127 -24.80 -5.23 23.84
CA ASN A 127 -23.47 -4.68 23.61
C ASN A 127 -23.36 -4.18 22.17
N LEU A 128 -24.09 -3.11 21.88
CA LEU A 128 -23.83 -2.25 20.74
C LEU A 128 -22.60 -1.45 21.16
N LYS A 129 -21.40 -1.88 20.74
CA LYS A 129 -20.35 -0.88 20.59
C LYS A 129 -20.99 0.19 19.72
N SER A 130 -21.22 1.39 20.27
CA SER A 130 -21.36 2.54 19.40
C SER A 130 -20.12 2.46 18.53
N LYS A 131 -20.29 2.17 17.24
CA LYS A 131 -19.26 2.57 16.29
C LYS A 131 -19.25 4.07 16.50
N GLN A 132 -18.23 4.58 17.20
CA GLN A 132 -17.98 6.00 17.17
C GLN A 132 -17.70 6.31 15.71
N GLU A 133 -18.75 6.69 14.99
CA GLU A 133 -18.66 7.05 13.59
C GLU A 133 -18.18 8.48 13.57
N PHE A 134 -16.89 8.65 13.34
CA PHE A 134 -16.36 9.95 13.01
C PHE A 134 -16.80 10.28 11.60
N THR A 135 -17.43 11.43 11.45
CA THR A 135 -17.71 12.02 10.14
C THR A 135 -16.39 12.35 9.43
N ARG A 136 -16.46 12.45 8.10
CA ARG A 136 -15.30 12.83 7.27
C ARG A 136 -14.73 14.18 7.70
N GLU A 137 -15.59 15.11 8.10
CA GLU A 137 -15.26 16.46 8.55
C GLU A 137 -14.55 16.45 9.91
N GLU A 138 -15.01 15.64 10.86
CA GLU A 138 -14.36 15.48 12.17
C GLU A 138 -12.96 14.86 12.02
N LEU A 139 -12.81 13.89 11.12
CA LEU A 139 -11.51 13.29 10.82
C LEU A 139 -10.56 14.29 10.16
N LYS A 140 -11.05 15.17 9.29
CA LYS A 140 -10.26 16.27 8.73
C LYS A 140 -9.82 17.25 9.80
N ALA A 141 -10.74 17.68 10.66
CA ALA A 141 -10.45 18.62 11.75
C ALA A 141 -9.38 18.04 12.69
N TYR A 142 -9.55 16.78 13.09
CA TYR A 142 -8.55 16.03 13.86
C TYR A 142 -7.19 16.01 13.16
N TYR A 143 -7.16 15.65 11.88
CA TYR A 143 -5.92 15.54 11.12
C TYR A 143 -5.20 16.89 10.97
N MET A 144 -5.95 17.98 10.74
CA MET A 144 -5.41 19.34 10.61
C MET A 144 -4.88 19.89 11.93
N ASP A 145 -5.59 19.65 13.04
CA ASP A 145 -5.15 20.04 14.38
C ASP A 145 -3.85 19.31 14.77
N LEU A 146 -3.83 17.98 14.59
CA LEU A 146 -2.65 17.18 14.88
C LEU A 146 -1.45 17.61 14.02
N SER A 147 -1.65 17.81 12.73
CA SER A 147 -0.58 18.25 11.82
C SER A 147 -0.09 19.67 12.14
N SER A 148 -0.97 20.56 12.59
CA SER A 148 -0.61 21.91 13.05
C SER A 148 0.26 21.85 14.30
N LYS A 149 -0.08 20.98 15.27
CA LYS A 149 0.70 20.78 16.50
C LYS A 149 2.09 20.20 16.23
N LEU A 150 2.20 19.29 15.26
CA LEU A 150 3.47 18.65 14.89
C LEU A 150 4.35 19.54 14.00
N GLY A 151 3.78 20.57 13.36
CA GLY A 151 4.48 21.38 12.36
C GLY A 151 4.73 20.64 11.03
N HIS A 152 4.18 19.43 10.88
CA HIS A 152 4.23 18.63 9.66
C HIS A 152 2.98 17.76 9.53
N PRO A 153 2.65 17.24 8.33
CA PRO A 153 1.52 16.34 8.15
C PRO A 153 1.69 15.07 8.98
N ALA A 154 0.67 14.74 9.75
CA ALA A 154 0.67 13.57 10.63
C ALA A 154 0.88 12.26 9.85
N THR A 155 1.70 11.38 10.42
CA THR A 155 1.98 10.02 9.95
C THR A 155 0.94 9.03 10.45
N ALA A 156 0.97 7.79 9.92
CA ALA A 156 0.04 6.75 10.36
C ALA A 156 0.22 6.40 11.84
N GLU A 157 1.47 6.40 12.32
CA GLU A 157 1.80 6.14 13.73
C GLU A 157 1.29 7.26 14.65
N GLU A 158 1.46 8.52 14.23
CA GLU A 158 0.92 9.68 14.95
C GLU A 158 -0.61 9.71 14.92
N CYS A 159 -1.22 9.13 13.89
CA CYS A 159 -2.68 8.98 13.78
C CYS A 159 -3.22 7.70 14.42
N LYS A 160 -2.42 6.90 15.15
CA LYS A 160 -2.79 5.54 15.59
C LYS A 160 -4.16 5.41 16.26
N GLU A 161 -4.59 6.43 16.99
CA GLU A 161 -5.88 6.43 17.70
C GLU A 161 -7.08 6.46 16.75
N LYS A 162 -6.93 7.09 15.58
CA LYS A 162 -8.02 7.27 14.60
C LYS A 162 -7.71 6.75 13.20
N ILE A 163 -6.55 6.10 13.01
CA ILE A 163 -6.07 5.67 11.69
C ILE A 163 -7.04 4.72 10.98
N ASN A 164 -7.72 3.84 11.73
CA ASN A 164 -8.68 2.89 11.18
C ASN A 164 -9.93 3.61 10.63
N TYR A 165 -10.41 4.65 11.32
CA TYR A 165 -11.53 5.47 10.85
C TYR A 165 -11.13 6.29 9.62
N ILE A 166 -9.91 6.85 9.62
CA ILE A 166 -9.34 7.53 8.45
C ILE A 166 -9.29 6.57 7.26
N TYR A 167 -8.83 5.34 7.43
CA TYR A 167 -8.80 4.36 6.35
C TYR A 167 -10.19 3.96 5.87
N LYS A 168 -11.18 3.86 6.77
CA LYS A 168 -12.56 3.60 6.38
C LYS A 168 -13.12 4.73 5.50
N GLU A 169 -13.01 5.98 5.96
CA GLU A 169 -13.66 7.13 5.31
C GLU A 169 -12.87 7.69 4.10
N PHE A 170 -11.56 7.43 4.02
CA PHE A 170 -10.68 7.94 2.96
C PHE A 170 -10.10 6.83 2.08
N ASN A 171 -10.88 5.78 1.79
CA ASN A 171 -10.54 4.71 0.85
C ASN A 171 -9.17 4.05 1.12
N GLY A 172 -8.91 3.73 2.39
CA GLY A 172 -7.72 2.99 2.83
C GLY A 172 -6.41 3.78 2.75
N SER A 173 -6.46 5.11 2.61
CA SER A 173 -5.27 5.90 2.30
C SER A 173 -5.14 7.17 3.11
N LEU A 174 -4.06 7.27 3.88
CA LEU A 174 -3.66 8.50 4.56
C LEU A 174 -3.31 9.61 3.56
N ALA A 175 -2.95 9.26 2.32
CA ALA A 175 -2.68 10.25 1.27
C ALA A 175 -3.95 10.98 0.83
N ASN A 176 -5.12 10.35 0.94
CA ASN A 176 -6.38 10.95 0.54
C ASN A 176 -6.81 12.05 1.54
N ILE A 177 -6.76 11.78 2.84
CA ILE A 177 -7.04 12.83 3.85
C ILE A 177 -6.03 13.98 3.77
N ARG A 178 -4.74 13.69 3.53
CA ARG A 178 -3.71 14.72 3.30
C ARG A 178 -4.03 15.64 2.15
N LYS A 179 -4.47 15.05 1.02
CA LYS A 179 -4.86 15.80 -0.17
C LYS A 179 -6.03 16.73 0.14
N GLU A 180 -7.05 16.22 0.83
CA GLU A 180 -8.24 17.00 1.19
C GLU A 180 -7.97 18.08 2.25
N CYS A 181 -7.01 17.87 3.14
CA CYS A 181 -6.58 18.87 4.14
C CYS A 181 -5.50 19.83 3.61
N GLY A 182 -5.23 19.86 2.30
CA GLY A 182 -4.29 20.81 1.69
C GLY A 182 -2.80 20.51 1.92
N TYR A 183 -2.45 19.35 2.49
CA TYR A 183 -1.06 18.92 2.67
C TYR A 183 -0.47 18.26 1.41
N TYR A 184 -0.82 18.79 0.23
CA TYR A 184 -0.33 18.31 -1.06
C TYR A 184 1.09 18.82 -1.33
N LYS A 185 2.08 18.22 -0.67
CA LYS A 185 3.48 18.24 -1.12
C LYS A 185 4.07 16.86 -0.98
N ASN A 186 4.96 16.51 -1.90
CA ASN A 186 5.59 15.20 -2.05
C ASN A 186 6.29 14.75 -0.75
N PHE A 187 5.59 14.07 0.16
CA PHE A 187 6.21 13.35 1.28
C PHE A 187 6.82 12.04 0.76
N ASN A 188 7.81 12.14 -0.13
CA ASN A 188 8.83 11.12 -0.27
C ASN A 188 9.83 11.31 0.88
N TYR A 189 9.38 11.15 2.14
CA TYR A 189 10.27 11.03 3.30
C TYR A 189 10.76 9.59 3.38
N ARG A 190 11.61 9.25 2.43
CA ARG A 190 12.83 8.52 2.73
C ARG A 190 13.90 9.35 2.07
N ASP A 191 14.93 9.75 2.81
CA ASP A 191 16.17 10.18 2.18
C ASP A 191 16.48 9.15 1.10
N LEU A 192 16.34 9.59 -0.16
CA LEU A 192 16.50 8.68 -1.27
C LEU A 192 17.94 8.18 -1.18
N LYS A 193 18.11 6.91 -0.83
CA LYS A 193 19.42 6.26 -0.66
C LYS A 193 20.37 6.55 -1.84
N TYR A 194 19.79 6.80 -3.02
CA TYR A 194 20.51 7.21 -4.21
C TYR A 194 19.88 8.45 -4.85
N SER A 195 20.72 9.44 -5.11
CA SER A 195 20.42 10.55 -6.01
C SER A 195 20.33 10.07 -7.47
N ASN A 196 19.63 10.82 -8.33
CA ASN A 196 19.59 10.51 -9.77
C ASN A 196 21.00 10.39 -10.39
N LYS A 197 21.94 11.20 -9.89
CA LYS A 197 23.33 11.19 -10.35
C LYS A 197 24.04 9.88 -10.02
N GLU A 198 23.73 9.26 -8.90
CA GLU A 198 24.29 7.96 -8.52
C GLU A 198 23.68 6.84 -9.35
N LEU A 199 22.37 6.89 -9.58
CA LEU A 199 21.68 5.94 -10.44
C LEU A 199 22.20 5.99 -11.89
N ASP A 200 22.41 7.20 -12.43
CA ASP A 200 23.03 7.38 -13.74
C ASP A 200 24.41 6.72 -13.80
N LYS A 201 25.25 6.91 -12.76
CA LYS A 201 26.58 6.29 -12.69
C LYS A 201 26.48 4.76 -12.72
N PHE A 202 25.55 4.16 -11.97
CA PHE A 202 25.36 2.71 -11.97
C PHE A 202 25.01 2.20 -13.37
N LEU A 203 24.03 2.84 -14.02
CA LEU A 203 23.60 2.48 -15.37
C LEU A 203 24.75 2.62 -16.39
N ILE A 204 25.59 3.66 -16.27
CA ILE A 204 26.74 3.85 -17.17
C ILE A 204 27.82 2.78 -16.95
N ILE A 205 28.14 2.44 -15.70
CA ILE A 205 29.12 1.39 -15.39
C ILE A 205 28.65 0.07 -16.02
N ILE A 206 27.37 -0.27 -15.83
CA ILE A 206 26.77 -1.47 -16.43
C ILE A 206 26.83 -1.40 -17.96
N TYR A 207 26.42 -0.28 -18.57
CA TYR A 207 26.47 -0.12 -20.02
C TYR A 207 27.88 -0.28 -20.59
N LYS A 208 28.90 0.30 -19.94
CA LYS A 208 30.30 0.18 -20.34
C LYS A 208 30.82 -1.25 -20.24
N LYS A 209 30.39 -2.00 -19.23
CA LYS A 209 30.74 -3.41 -19.03
C LYS A 209 30.24 -4.28 -20.18
N TYR A 210 28.97 -4.11 -20.56
CA TYR A 210 28.35 -4.92 -21.61
C TYR A 210 28.58 -4.38 -23.03
N LYS A 211 28.97 -3.11 -23.19
CA LYS A 211 29.07 -2.39 -24.48
C LYS A 211 27.77 -2.40 -25.30
N ARG A 212 26.65 -2.72 -24.65
CA ARG A 212 25.27 -2.72 -25.18
C ARG A 212 24.30 -2.52 -24.02
N ILE A 213 23.02 -2.32 -24.35
CA ILE A 213 21.95 -2.37 -23.34
C ILE A 213 21.90 -3.81 -22.79
N PRO A 214 22.01 -4.00 -21.47
CA PRO A 214 21.92 -5.33 -20.87
C PRO A 214 20.47 -5.84 -20.97
N THR A 215 20.31 -7.15 -20.96
CA THR A 215 19.01 -7.79 -20.75
C THR A 215 18.52 -7.54 -19.32
N THR A 216 17.22 -7.75 -19.08
CA THR A 216 16.64 -7.60 -17.74
C THR A 216 17.33 -8.47 -16.69
N LYS A 217 17.69 -9.71 -17.04
CA LYS A 217 18.40 -10.64 -16.14
C LYS A 217 19.83 -10.19 -15.84
N GLU A 218 20.54 -9.69 -16.85
CA GLU A 218 21.88 -9.12 -16.67
C GLU A 218 21.85 -7.88 -15.77
N LEU A 219 20.88 -6.98 -15.98
CA LEU A 219 20.68 -5.79 -15.13
C LEU A 219 20.43 -6.19 -13.68
N GLU A 220 19.51 -7.12 -13.41
CA GLU A 220 19.21 -7.57 -12.05
C GLU A 220 20.43 -8.21 -11.37
N THR A 221 21.18 -9.02 -12.13
CA THR A 221 22.40 -9.66 -11.65
C THR A 221 23.45 -8.62 -11.26
N GLU A 222 23.69 -7.60 -12.10
CA GLU A 222 24.64 -6.53 -11.77
C GLU A 222 24.19 -5.69 -10.58
N LEU A 223 22.90 -5.34 -10.50
CA LEU A 223 22.38 -4.56 -9.38
C LEU A 223 22.55 -5.32 -8.05
N LYS A 224 22.33 -6.64 -8.07
CA LYS A 224 22.51 -7.51 -6.90
C LYS A 224 24.00 -7.66 -6.53
N ASN A 225 24.85 -7.98 -7.50
CA ASN A 225 26.28 -8.23 -7.27
C ASN A 225 27.00 -7.01 -6.71
N ASN A 226 26.63 -5.81 -7.20
CA ASN A 226 27.25 -4.56 -6.76
C ASN A 226 26.50 -3.90 -5.58
N LYS A 227 25.50 -4.58 -4.98
CA LYS A 227 24.68 -4.06 -3.87
C LYS A 227 24.09 -2.66 -4.14
N TYR A 228 23.66 -2.43 -5.38
CA TYR A 228 22.98 -1.19 -5.80
C TYR A 228 21.50 -1.18 -5.38
N CYS A 229 20.68 -0.34 -6.00
CA CYS A 229 19.23 -0.34 -5.81
C CYS A 229 18.55 -1.50 -6.53
N SER A 230 17.27 -1.74 -6.20
CA SER A 230 16.46 -2.69 -6.97
C SER A 230 16.15 -2.14 -8.37
N LYS A 231 15.85 -3.05 -9.31
CA LYS A 231 15.35 -2.69 -10.65
C LYS A 231 14.08 -1.84 -10.58
N GLY A 232 13.18 -2.16 -9.64
CA GLY A 232 11.95 -1.40 -9.42
C GLY A 232 12.21 0.06 -9.04
N THR A 233 13.21 0.31 -8.19
CA THR A 233 13.64 1.68 -7.84
C THR A 233 14.06 2.47 -9.08
N LEU A 234 14.81 1.87 -10.00
CA LEU A 234 15.21 2.53 -11.25
C LEU A 234 14.01 2.88 -12.12
N PHE A 235 13.12 1.92 -12.36
CA PHE A 235 11.95 2.13 -13.21
C PHE A 235 11.02 3.23 -12.67
N ILE A 236 10.76 3.24 -11.36
CA ILE A 236 10.00 4.29 -10.69
C ILE A 236 10.72 5.65 -10.87
N ARG A 237 12.05 5.68 -10.67
CA ARG A 237 12.79 6.95 -10.71
C ARG A 237 12.86 7.58 -12.10
N TYR A 238 12.97 6.76 -13.13
CA TYR A 238 13.03 7.20 -14.52
C TYR A 238 11.65 7.23 -15.20
N ASN A 239 10.58 6.91 -14.46
CA ASN A 239 9.21 6.84 -14.96
C ASN A 239 9.11 6.06 -16.27
N THR A 240 9.56 4.81 -16.25
CA THR A 240 9.50 3.89 -17.40
C THR A 240 9.45 2.45 -16.89
N ASN A 241 8.98 1.53 -17.73
CA ASN A 241 9.01 0.09 -17.52
C ASN A 241 9.87 -0.65 -18.56
N LYS A 242 10.47 0.09 -19.51
CA LYS A 242 11.30 -0.47 -20.59
C LYS A 242 12.78 -0.22 -20.31
N ILE A 243 13.59 -1.26 -20.44
CA ILE A 243 15.03 -1.18 -20.16
C ILE A 243 15.74 -0.27 -21.17
N GLU A 244 15.27 -0.24 -22.42
CA GLU A 244 15.81 0.60 -23.48
C GLU A 244 15.62 2.08 -23.15
N GLU A 245 14.41 2.46 -22.70
CA GLU A 245 14.10 3.82 -22.29
C GLU A 245 14.89 4.23 -21.03
N LEU A 246 15.06 3.31 -20.08
CA LEU A 246 15.86 3.53 -18.87
C LEU A 246 17.30 3.90 -19.23
N PHE A 247 17.96 3.10 -20.06
CA PHE A 247 19.34 3.35 -20.48
C PHE A 247 19.44 4.57 -21.40
N LYS A 248 18.48 4.78 -22.31
CA LYS A 248 18.45 5.96 -23.17
C LYS A 248 18.39 7.24 -22.34
N LYS A 249 17.49 7.33 -21.36
CA LYS A 249 17.39 8.50 -20.47
C LYS A 249 18.68 8.76 -19.69
N ALA A 250 19.30 7.71 -19.14
CA ALA A 250 20.56 7.82 -18.40
C ALA A 250 21.75 8.23 -19.30
N LEU A 251 21.84 7.66 -20.51
CA LEU A 251 22.90 7.94 -21.47
C LEU A 251 22.74 9.31 -22.13
N GLU A 252 21.51 9.72 -22.49
CA GLU A 252 21.24 11.07 -23.02
C GLU A 252 21.65 12.14 -22.01
N TYR A 253 21.26 11.96 -20.74
CA TYR A 253 21.65 12.88 -19.66
C TYR A 253 23.17 12.97 -19.49
N ASN A 254 23.91 11.87 -19.67
CA ASN A 254 25.36 11.85 -19.56
C ASN A 254 26.08 12.38 -20.81
N TYR A 255 25.58 12.08 -22.01
CA TYR A 255 26.08 12.59 -23.28
C TYR A 255 26.10 14.11 -23.27
N PHE A 256 25.02 14.78 -22.87
CA PHE A 256 25.00 16.24 -22.76
C PHE A 256 25.92 16.80 -21.67
N ARG A 257 26.09 16.08 -20.55
CA ARG A 257 26.93 16.53 -19.44
C ARG A 257 28.42 16.48 -19.76
N ASN A 258 28.85 15.51 -20.57
CA ASN A 258 30.27 15.24 -20.85
C ASN A 258 30.71 15.60 -22.27
N ASN A 259 29.79 15.87 -23.20
CA ASN A 259 30.15 16.21 -24.57
C ASN A 259 30.57 17.69 -24.69
N LYS A 260 31.88 17.94 -24.67
CA LYS A 260 32.51 19.26 -24.91
C LYS A 260 32.02 19.89 -26.23
N TYR A 261 31.81 19.09 -27.27
CA TYR A 261 31.33 19.56 -28.56
C TYR A 261 29.88 20.08 -28.49
N ALA A 262 29.00 19.39 -27.75
CA ALA A 262 27.63 19.86 -27.55
C ALA A 262 27.58 21.17 -26.74
N LYS A 263 28.47 21.35 -25.76
CA LYS A 263 28.58 22.59 -24.98
C LYS A 263 29.16 23.74 -25.82
N ASN A 264 30.17 23.48 -26.63
CA ASN A 264 30.73 24.48 -27.55
C ASN A 264 29.69 24.87 -28.60
N LYS A 265 28.97 23.92 -29.20
CA LYS A 265 27.90 24.20 -30.15
C LYS A 265 26.79 25.08 -29.56
N ILE A 266 26.46 24.94 -28.27
CA ILE A 266 25.52 25.84 -27.57
C ILE A 266 26.06 27.28 -27.54
N VAL A 267 27.36 27.44 -27.22
CA VAL A 267 28.03 28.75 -27.20
C VAL A 267 28.07 29.33 -28.60
N ASP A 268 28.55 28.57 -29.59
CA ASP A 268 28.67 29.00 -30.98
C ASP A 268 27.30 29.45 -31.53
N LEU A 269 26.25 28.65 -31.34
CA LEU A 269 24.89 29.01 -31.76
C LEU A 269 24.39 30.29 -31.06
N TYR A 270 24.69 30.45 -29.77
CA TYR A 270 24.30 31.65 -29.04
C TYR A 270 25.09 32.89 -29.47
N GLU A 271 26.37 32.73 -29.82
CA GLU A 271 27.24 33.81 -30.31
C GLU A 271 26.83 34.28 -31.71
N VAL A 272 26.39 33.38 -32.59
CA VAL A 272 25.80 33.74 -33.90
C VAL A 272 24.37 34.30 -33.79
N GLY A 273 23.81 34.37 -32.58
CA GLY A 273 22.56 35.05 -32.29
C GLY A 273 21.31 34.17 -32.27
N GLU A 274 21.44 32.84 -32.25
CA GLU A 274 20.29 31.95 -32.12
C GLU A 274 19.59 32.08 -30.76
N GLU A 275 18.27 31.94 -30.77
CA GLU A 275 17.49 31.99 -29.54
C GLU A 275 17.70 30.72 -28.71
N VAL A 276 17.75 30.86 -27.37
CA VAL A 276 17.87 29.73 -26.44
C VAL A 276 16.81 28.65 -26.70
N ASN A 277 15.60 29.02 -27.13
CA ASN A 277 14.56 28.06 -27.50
C ASN A 277 14.90 27.27 -28.77
N ASN A 278 15.47 27.91 -29.78
CA ASN A 278 15.89 27.25 -31.01
C ASN A 278 17.11 26.37 -30.74
N ILE A 279 18.07 26.87 -29.95
CA ILE A 279 19.23 26.09 -29.50
C ILE A 279 18.77 24.85 -28.73
N ALA A 280 17.76 24.96 -27.88
CA ALA A 280 17.17 23.83 -27.16
C ALA A 280 16.67 22.74 -28.11
N THR A 281 15.97 23.13 -29.17
CA THR A 281 15.51 22.19 -30.21
C THR A 281 16.66 21.61 -31.02
N LEU A 282 17.58 22.44 -31.52
CA LEU A 282 18.72 22.04 -32.36
C LEU A 282 19.69 21.11 -31.63
N VAL A 283 19.93 21.39 -30.36
CA VAL A 283 20.85 20.62 -29.50
C VAL A 283 20.07 19.54 -28.73
N LYS A 284 18.75 19.41 -28.92
CA LYS A 284 17.90 18.41 -28.23
C LYS A 284 18.10 18.40 -26.71
N THR A 285 18.14 19.59 -26.10
CA THR A 285 18.33 19.76 -24.65
C THR A 285 17.33 20.76 -24.09
N ASN A 286 17.23 20.86 -22.75
CA ASN A 286 16.33 21.83 -22.13
C ASN A 286 17.00 23.21 -21.96
N ARG A 287 16.18 24.26 -21.88
CA ARG A 287 16.67 25.64 -21.76
C ARG A 287 17.55 25.84 -20.52
N THR A 288 17.19 25.21 -19.40
CA THR A 288 17.94 25.33 -18.14
C THR A 288 19.38 24.86 -18.32
N THR A 289 19.60 23.76 -19.05
CA THR A 289 20.93 23.26 -19.40
C THR A 289 21.69 24.29 -20.23
N ILE A 290 21.05 24.91 -21.22
CA ILE A 290 21.67 25.96 -22.05
C ILE A 290 22.06 27.17 -21.20
N TYR A 291 21.15 27.67 -20.35
CA TYR A 291 21.44 28.76 -19.42
C TYR A 291 22.65 28.45 -18.52
N ASN A 292 22.73 27.23 -18.00
CA ASN A 292 23.84 26.80 -17.15
C ASN A 292 25.15 26.72 -17.91
N VAL A 293 25.15 26.21 -19.15
CA VAL A 293 26.34 26.15 -20.01
C VAL A 293 26.86 27.55 -20.34
N LEU A 294 25.96 28.45 -20.74
CA LEU A 294 26.30 29.83 -21.08
C LEU A 294 26.80 30.61 -19.86
N ARG A 295 26.15 30.48 -18.68
CA ARG A 295 26.65 31.07 -17.42
C ARG A 295 28.01 30.55 -17.01
N ALA A 296 28.23 29.23 -17.13
CA ALA A 296 29.53 28.63 -16.84
C ALA A 296 30.66 29.13 -17.77
N LYS A 297 30.30 29.70 -18.92
CA LYS A 297 31.20 30.35 -19.88
C LYS A 297 31.26 31.87 -19.72
N GLY A 298 30.66 32.44 -18.67
CA GLY A 298 30.65 33.89 -18.42
C GLY A 298 29.66 34.68 -19.28
N ILE A 299 28.81 34.00 -20.07
CA ILE A 299 27.82 34.65 -20.91
C ILE A 299 26.60 35.00 -20.07
N ASN A 300 26.42 36.28 -19.78
CA ASN A 300 25.29 36.77 -18.98
C ASN A 300 24.04 36.93 -19.86
N ILE A 301 23.00 36.15 -19.59
CA ILE A 301 21.79 36.14 -20.41
C ILE A 301 20.81 37.16 -19.82
N ASN A 302 21.01 38.41 -20.17
CA ASN A 302 20.11 39.50 -19.80
C ASN A 302 18.98 39.59 -20.84
N ARG A 303 17.72 39.47 -20.41
CA ARG A 303 16.54 39.64 -21.29
C ARG A 303 16.56 40.97 -22.05
N LYS A 304 17.14 42.02 -21.46
CA LYS A 304 17.34 43.32 -22.11
C LYS A 304 18.35 43.21 -23.25
N GLN A 305 19.44 42.45 -23.09
CA GLN A 305 20.41 42.19 -24.16
C GLN A 305 19.84 41.31 -25.27
N GLU A 306 19.05 40.29 -24.96
CA GLU A 306 18.36 39.50 -26.00
C GLU A 306 17.42 40.38 -26.83
N ALA A 307 16.65 41.26 -26.19
CA ALA A 307 15.81 42.22 -26.90
C ALA A 307 16.64 43.17 -27.77
N THR A 308 17.77 43.68 -27.25
CA THR A 308 18.70 44.53 -28.02
C THR A 308 19.32 43.80 -29.21
N ARG A 309 19.74 42.53 -29.05
CA ARG A 309 20.29 41.71 -30.14
C ARG A 309 19.25 41.43 -31.22
N ARG A 310 18.00 41.10 -30.84
CA ARG A 310 16.90 40.93 -31.79
C ARG A 310 16.60 42.21 -32.57
N ARG A 311 16.70 43.37 -31.93
CA ARG A 311 16.57 44.68 -32.62
C ARG A 311 17.69 44.87 -33.64
N PHE A 312 18.94 44.66 -33.25
CA PHE A 312 20.07 44.76 -34.18
C PHE A 312 19.98 43.78 -35.34
N LYS A 313 19.60 42.52 -35.08
CA LYS A 313 19.42 41.53 -36.14
C LYS A 313 18.27 41.87 -37.07
N ALA A 314 17.15 42.40 -36.56
CA ALA A 314 16.06 42.89 -37.39
C ALA A 314 16.51 44.02 -38.33
N ILE A 315 17.34 44.93 -37.84
CA ILE A 315 17.92 46.02 -38.65
C ILE A 315 18.88 45.46 -39.71
N GLU A 316 19.73 44.51 -39.36
CA GLU A 316 20.68 43.88 -40.28
C GLU A 316 19.96 43.15 -41.43
N LEU A 317 18.94 42.34 -41.11
CA LEU A 317 18.14 41.62 -42.11
C LEU A 317 17.39 42.59 -43.02
N TYR A 318 16.87 43.70 -42.47
CA TYR A 318 16.24 44.75 -43.25
C TYR A 318 17.23 45.43 -44.21
N LYS A 319 18.44 45.76 -43.74
CA LYS A 319 19.52 46.31 -44.58
C LYS A 319 19.96 45.33 -45.67
N ALA A 320 19.82 44.02 -45.44
CA ALA A 320 20.08 42.98 -46.42
C ALA A 320 18.93 42.78 -47.43
N GLY A 321 17.86 43.57 -47.36
CA GLY A 321 16.75 43.58 -48.34
C GLY A 321 15.58 42.66 -48.00
N MET A 322 15.52 42.04 -46.82
CA MET A 322 14.35 41.25 -46.42
C MET A 322 13.13 42.14 -46.12
N SER A 323 11.94 41.64 -46.47
CA SER A 323 10.69 42.30 -46.14
C SER A 323 10.39 42.25 -44.64
N LEU A 324 9.65 43.25 -44.14
CA LEU A 324 9.24 43.31 -42.73
C LEU A 324 8.48 42.04 -42.28
N ARG A 325 7.67 41.47 -43.18
CA ARG A 325 6.88 40.25 -42.92
C ARG A 325 7.77 39.02 -42.74
N GLU A 326 8.82 38.89 -43.55
CA GLU A 326 9.80 37.81 -43.42
C GLU A 326 10.57 37.93 -42.10
N ILE A 327 11.03 39.14 -41.78
CA ILE A 327 11.75 39.41 -40.53
C ILE A 327 10.86 39.10 -39.31
N ASP A 328 9.56 39.46 -39.35
CA ASP A 328 8.62 39.16 -38.28
C ASP A 328 8.35 37.65 -38.10
N ASN A 329 8.29 36.91 -39.20
CA ASN A 329 8.15 35.45 -39.13
C ASN A 329 9.39 34.78 -38.52
N ILE A 330 10.59 35.27 -38.88
CA ILE A 330 11.87 34.73 -38.40
C ILE A 330 12.10 35.07 -36.92
N LEU A 331 11.97 36.33 -36.53
CA LEU A 331 12.41 36.80 -35.20
C LEU A 331 11.29 36.93 -34.17
N TYR A 332 10.05 37.12 -34.60
CA TYR A 332 8.92 37.44 -33.72
C TYR A 332 7.73 36.49 -33.85
N LYS A 333 7.87 35.42 -34.64
CA LYS A 333 6.83 34.41 -34.89
C LYS A 333 5.50 35.04 -35.34
N GLY A 334 5.58 36.08 -36.18
CA GLY A 334 4.41 36.75 -36.75
C GLY A 334 3.74 37.79 -35.85
N ASN A 335 4.33 38.16 -34.70
CA ASN A 335 3.73 39.14 -33.78
C ASN A 335 3.81 40.63 -34.23
N ARG A 336 4.11 40.91 -35.50
CA ARG A 336 4.21 42.27 -36.08
C ARG A 336 5.04 43.26 -35.24
N ARG A 337 6.21 42.84 -34.76
CA ARG A 337 7.08 43.66 -33.89
C ARG A 337 8.26 44.26 -34.63
N ALA A 338 8.64 43.72 -35.78
CA ALA A 338 9.76 44.20 -36.58
C ALA A 338 9.50 45.60 -37.13
N GLU A 339 8.29 45.88 -37.60
CA GLU A 339 7.88 47.18 -38.17
C GLU A 339 8.13 48.33 -37.19
N GLY A 340 7.61 48.24 -35.96
CA GLY A 340 7.81 49.28 -34.95
C GLY A 340 9.27 49.46 -34.49
N ILE A 341 10.09 48.40 -34.60
CA ILE A 341 11.52 48.45 -34.26
C ILE A 341 12.32 49.13 -35.37
N ILE A 342 12.07 48.74 -36.62
CA ILE A 342 12.76 49.27 -37.79
C ILE A 342 12.36 50.73 -38.02
N TYR A 343 11.08 51.07 -37.88
CA TYR A 343 10.60 52.46 -38.00
C TYR A 343 11.22 53.37 -36.94
N LYS A 344 11.34 52.92 -35.69
CA LYS A 344 12.06 53.67 -34.65
C LYS A 344 13.54 53.84 -34.99
N HIS A 345 14.19 52.84 -35.56
CA HIS A 345 15.59 52.93 -35.98
C HIS A 345 15.79 53.92 -37.14
N LEU A 346 14.91 53.89 -38.15
CA LEU A 346 14.95 54.81 -39.29
C LEU A 346 14.63 56.27 -38.91
N LYS A 347 13.90 56.50 -37.83
CA LYS A 347 13.59 57.85 -37.33
C LYS A 347 14.67 58.41 -36.39
N SER A 348 15.57 57.56 -35.90
CA SER A 348 16.63 57.92 -34.94
C SER A 348 17.99 58.14 -35.61
N ASN A 349 18.10 57.84 -36.91
CA ASN A 349 19.20 58.22 -37.80
C ASN A 349 18.64 59.16 -38.86
#